data_AF-A0A485MA15-F1
#
_entry.id   AF-A0A485MA15-F1
#
_cell.length_a   1.000
_cell.length_b   1.000
_cell.length_c   1.000
_cell.angle_alpha   90.00
_cell.angle_beta   90.00
_cell.angle_gamma   90.00
#
_symmetry.space_group_name_H-M   'P 1'
#
loop_
_entity.id
_entity.type
_entity.pdbx_description
1 polymer ?
#
loop_
_entity_poly.entity_id
_entity_poly.type
_entity_poly.pdbx_seq_one_letter_code
_entity_poly.pdbx_strand_id
1 'polypeptide(L)'
;MPILISKIFKGLAADQTEALFVGDAILSVNGEDLSSATHDEAVQVLKKTGKEVVLEVKYMKEVSPYFKNSAGGTSVGWDSPPASPLQRQLSSPGPPPRDISDAKHISLKMAYVSRRCTPTDPEPRYLEICSADGQDTLFLRAKDEASAKSWAAAIQAQVNALMPWVKDELQALLAATSTAGSQDIKQIGWLTEQLPGGGTAPTLALLTEKELLLYCHLPQTREALSQPARTAPLIATRLVHSGPSKGSVPYDAELSFALRTGTRHGVDTHLFSVESPQELAAWTRQLVDGCHRAAEGVQEVSTGGLGGPGSASLVMSLLPPEAFKLSSSGASGGAYKVGFGVSTVSFFWLCRCPGG
;
A
#
# COMPACT_ATOMS: atom_id res chain seq x y z
N MET A 1 -25.24 8.16 19.60
CA MET A 1 -24.47 6.96 19.19
C MET A 1 -25.16 6.40 17.96
N PRO A 2 -24.44 6.06 16.88
CA PRO A 2 -25.05 5.55 15.65
C PRO A 2 -25.67 4.17 15.85
N ILE A 3 -26.65 3.82 15.01
CA ILE A 3 -27.30 2.50 15.01
C ILE A 3 -26.43 1.52 14.22
N LEU A 4 -25.87 0.53 14.91
CA LEU A 4 -24.93 -0.44 14.32
C LEU A 4 -25.58 -1.81 14.12
N ILE A 5 -25.21 -2.48 13.03
CA ILE A 5 -25.57 -3.89 12.79
C ILE A 5 -24.70 -4.76 13.70
N SER A 6 -25.30 -5.28 14.77
CA SER A 6 -24.60 -6.15 15.74
C SER A 6 -24.56 -7.62 15.32
N LYS A 7 -25.56 -8.07 14.53
CA LYS A 7 -25.68 -9.47 14.11
C LYS A 7 -26.55 -9.59 12.87
N ILE A 8 -26.12 -10.43 11.93
CA ILE A 8 -26.91 -10.88 10.78
C ILE A 8 -27.22 -12.37 10.97
N PHE A 9 -28.49 -12.74 10.84
CA PHE A 9 -28.92 -14.13 10.97
C PHE A 9 -28.90 -14.82 9.60
N LYS A 10 -28.24 -15.98 9.53
CA LYS A 10 -28.09 -16.74 8.30
C LYS A 10 -29.44 -17.16 7.72
N GLY A 11 -29.59 -17.03 6.41
CA GLY A 11 -30.81 -17.39 5.68
C GLY A 11 -31.94 -16.36 5.69
N LEU A 12 -31.76 -15.20 6.35
CA LEU A 12 -32.72 -14.09 6.28
C LEU A 12 -32.38 -13.12 5.14
N ALA A 13 -33.31 -12.20 4.82
CA ALA A 13 -33.16 -11.26 3.71
C ALA A 13 -31.85 -10.45 3.76
N ALA A 14 -31.38 -10.06 4.95
CA ALA A 14 -30.14 -9.31 5.14
C ALA A 14 -28.85 -10.14 4.90
N ASP A 15 -28.92 -11.46 5.01
CA ASP A 15 -27.81 -12.38 4.70
C ASP A 15 -27.76 -12.69 3.20
N GLN A 16 -28.93 -12.85 2.57
CA GLN A 16 -29.07 -13.15 1.14
C GLN A 16 -28.65 -12.00 0.22
N THR A 17 -28.61 -10.76 0.73
CA THR A 17 -28.17 -9.60 -0.06
C THR A 17 -26.66 -9.51 -0.18
N GLU A 18 -25.88 -10.15 0.71
CA GLU A 18 -24.41 -10.10 0.82
C GLU A 18 -23.80 -8.68 0.85
N ALA A 19 -24.64 -7.65 0.95
CA ALA A 19 -24.27 -6.24 0.87
C ALA A 19 -24.17 -5.57 2.26
N LEU A 20 -24.59 -6.28 3.31
CA LEU A 20 -24.59 -5.80 4.70
C LEU A 20 -23.58 -6.60 5.52
N PHE A 21 -22.83 -5.91 6.36
CA PHE A 21 -21.84 -6.51 7.26
C PHE A 21 -22.10 -6.14 8.72
N VAL A 22 -21.70 -7.04 9.62
CA VAL A 22 -21.68 -6.73 11.06
C VAL A 22 -20.67 -5.61 11.30
N GLY A 23 -21.11 -4.55 11.99
CA GLY A 23 -20.34 -3.33 12.19
C GLY A 23 -20.75 -2.15 11.31
N ASP A 24 -21.63 -2.36 10.32
CA ASP A 24 -22.17 -1.26 9.52
C ASP A 24 -23.05 -0.32 10.33
N ALA A 25 -22.93 0.99 10.10
CA ALA A 25 -23.82 1.99 10.66
C ALA A 25 -24.97 2.28 9.69
N ILE A 26 -26.21 2.12 10.16
CA ILE A 26 -27.41 2.47 9.40
C ILE A 26 -27.57 4.00 9.42
N LEU A 27 -27.49 4.61 8.25
CA LEU A 27 -27.66 6.05 8.07
C LEU A 27 -29.12 6.39 7.74
N SER A 28 -29.76 5.63 6.84
CA SER A 28 -31.17 5.88 6.48
C SER A 28 -31.91 4.59 6.12
N VAL A 29 -33.23 4.61 6.29
CA VAL A 29 -34.14 3.52 5.93
C VAL A 29 -35.25 4.08 5.04
N ASN A 30 -35.36 3.62 3.80
CA ASN A 30 -36.35 4.10 2.81
C ASN A 30 -36.37 5.65 2.66
N GLY A 31 -35.21 6.29 2.81
CA GLY A 31 -35.06 7.74 2.73
C GLY A 31 -35.38 8.50 4.03
N GLU A 32 -35.71 7.80 5.12
CA GLU A 32 -35.83 8.39 6.46
C GLU A 32 -34.46 8.34 7.16
N ASP A 33 -33.91 9.51 7.50
CA ASP A 33 -32.59 9.63 8.14
C ASP A 33 -32.63 9.14 9.59
N LEU A 34 -31.76 8.20 9.92
CA LEU A 34 -31.57 7.62 11.24
C LEU A 34 -30.20 7.98 11.84
N SER A 35 -29.43 8.87 11.22
CA SER A 35 -28.09 9.27 11.69
C SER A 35 -28.07 9.82 13.12
N SER A 36 -29.16 10.47 13.56
CA SER A 36 -29.35 11.02 14.90
C SER A 36 -30.46 10.36 15.71
N ALA A 37 -31.07 9.29 15.18
CA ALA A 37 -32.17 8.59 15.81
C ALA A 37 -31.70 7.74 17.00
N THR A 38 -32.58 7.57 17.98
CA THR A 38 -32.37 6.63 19.08
C THR A 38 -32.61 5.18 18.63
N HIS A 39 -32.10 4.22 19.41
CA HIS A 39 -32.28 2.79 19.10
C HIS A 39 -33.75 2.40 18.96
N ASP A 40 -34.63 2.94 19.81
CA ASP A 40 -36.06 2.62 19.78
C ASP A 40 -36.71 3.15 18.49
N GLU A 41 -36.40 4.40 18.10
CA GLU A 41 -36.90 5.02 16.87
C GLU A 41 -36.46 4.24 15.63
N ALA A 42 -35.19 3.83 15.57
CA ALA A 42 -34.69 3.02 14.46
C ALA A 42 -35.39 1.66 14.36
N VAL A 43 -35.70 1.02 15.49
CA VAL A 43 -36.47 -0.23 15.52
C VAL A 43 -37.91 0.00 15.05
N GLN A 44 -38.54 1.12 15.41
CA GLN A 44 -39.89 1.47 14.94
C GLN A 44 -39.90 1.69 13.42
N VAL A 45 -38.92 2.43 12.88
CA VAL A 45 -38.81 2.68 11.44
C VAL A 45 -38.60 1.38 10.66
N LEU A 46 -37.71 0.50 11.13
CA LEU A 46 -37.47 -0.83 10.53
C LEU A 46 -38.69 -1.77 10.63
N LYS A 47 -39.50 -1.67 11.68
CA LYS A 47 -40.74 -2.45 11.83
C LYS A 47 -41.90 -1.92 11.00
N LYS A 48 -41.92 -0.61 10.77
CA LYS A 48 -42.92 0.07 9.93
C LYS A 48 -42.68 -0.18 8.45
N THR A 49 -41.47 -0.59 8.08
CA THR A 49 -41.11 -0.90 6.71
C THR A 49 -41.79 -2.19 6.22
N GLY A 50 -42.25 -2.18 4.97
CA GLY A 50 -43.06 -3.25 4.39
C GLY A 50 -42.25 -4.39 3.77
N LYS A 51 -42.72 -4.90 2.61
CA LYS A 51 -42.11 -6.02 1.88
C LYS A 51 -40.70 -5.74 1.35
N GLU A 52 -40.34 -4.46 1.22
CA GLU A 52 -39.05 -4.00 0.69
C GLU A 52 -38.47 -2.90 1.57
N VAL A 53 -37.17 -3.01 1.84
CA VAL A 53 -36.41 -2.10 2.70
C VAL A 53 -35.13 -1.72 1.98
N VAL A 54 -34.94 -0.43 1.73
CA VAL A 54 -33.72 0.16 1.21
C VAL A 54 -32.95 0.75 2.39
N LEU A 55 -31.76 0.22 2.64
CA LEU A 55 -30.88 0.67 3.71
C LEU A 55 -29.71 1.44 3.10
N GLU A 56 -29.46 2.63 3.63
CA GLU A 56 -28.21 3.34 3.38
C GLU A 56 -27.30 3.10 4.57
N VAL A 57 -26.17 2.42 4.33
CA VAL A 57 -25.23 2.04 5.37
C VAL A 57 -23.85 2.61 5.09
N LYS A 58 -23.12 2.91 6.16
CA LYS A 58 -21.70 3.27 6.11
C LYS A 58 -20.88 2.21 6.83
N TYR A 59 -19.95 1.61 6.10
CA TYR A 59 -18.97 0.70 6.68
C TYR A 59 -18.10 1.44 7.69
N MET A 60 -18.22 1.10 8.97
CA MET A 60 -17.40 1.63 10.05
C MET A 60 -16.33 0.61 10.43
N LYS A 61 -15.11 0.78 9.91
CA LYS A 61 -13.97 -0.13 10.13
C LYS A 61 -13.42 -0.10 11.57
N GLU A 62 -13.96 0.72 12.46
CA GLU A 62 -13.45 0.94 13.83
C GLU A 62 -14.37 0.42 14.96
N VAL A 63 -15.09 -0.70 14.77
CA VAL A 63 -15.78 -1.34 15.91
C VAL A 63 -15.46 -2.83 16.00
N SER A 64 -14.26 -3.13 16.47
CA SER A 64 -13.89 -4.40 17.11
C SER A 64 -12.76 -4.11 18.08
N PRO A 65 -13.07 -3.83 19.38
CA PRO A 65 -13.48 -4.89 20.28
C PRO A 65 -14.45 -4.41 21.38
N TYR A 66 -15.76 -4.52 21.18
CA TYR A 66 -16.72 -4.49 22.31
C TYR A 66 -17.55 -5.77 22.45
N PHE A 67 -17.21 -6.82 21.70
CA PHE A 67 -17.82 -8.13 21.84
C PHE A 67 -16.82 -9.15 22.39
N LYS A 68 -16.54 -9.09 23.70
CA LYS A 68 -16.09 -10.24 24.51
C LYS A 68 -16.61 -10.11 25.95
N ASN A 69 -17.38 -11.11 26.35
CA ASN A 69 -18.09 -11.24 27.63
C ASN A 69 -17.17 -11.38 28.86
N SER A 70 -17.67 -10.86 29.98
CA SER A 70 -17.71 -11.34 31.38
C SER A 70 -16.65 -12.34 31.92
N ALA A 71 -15.91 -11.96 32.98
CA ALA A 71 -15.82 -12.63 34.30
C ALA A 71 -14.60 -12.16 35.16
N GLY A 72 -14.87 -11.73 36.42
CA GLY A 72 -13.94 -11.65 37.57
C GLY A 72 -12.85 -10.55 37.53
N GLY A 73 -12.48 -9.82 38.58
CA GLY A 73 -12.77 -9.80 40.02
C GLY A 73 -11.75 -8.87 40.71
N THR A 74 -12.13 -8.30 41.86
CA THR A 74 -11.29 -7.75 42.97
C THR A 74 -10.45 -6.47 42.78
N SER A 75 -11.02 -5.35 43.26
CA SER A 75 -10.58 -4.47 44.37
C SER A 75 -9.11 -4.06 44.61
N VAL A 76 -8.99 -2.81 45.10
CA VAL A 76 -7.92 -2.16 45.89
C VAL A 76 -6.78 -1.59 45.02
N GLY A 77 -6.38 -0.33 45.10
CA GLY A 77 -6.47 0.70 46.13
C GLY A 77 -5.04 1.22 46.33
N TRP A 78 -4.72 2.41 45.82
CA TRP A 78 -3.40 3.02 45.98
C TRP A 78 -3.54 4.36 46.70
N ASP A 79 -3.10 4.35 47.95
CA ASP A 79 -2.89 5.46 48.85
C ASP A 79 -1.98 6.54 48.25
N SER A 80 -2.33 7.81 48.48
CA SER A 80 -1.41 8.95 48.46
C SER A 80 -0.61 8.99 49.77
N PRO A 81 0.56 9.66 49.83
CA PRO A 81 0.63 10.89 50.65
C PRO A 81 1.72 11.90 50.15
N PRO A 82 2.02 13.02 50.86
CA PRO A 82 1.20 14.22 51.03
C PRO A 82 1.94 15.52 50.58
N ALA A 83 1.22 16.65 50.63
CA ALA A 83 1.62 18.03 50.28
C ALA A 83 2.78 18.60 51.13
N SER A 84 3.57 19.63 50.73
CA SER A 84 3.28 21.08 50.64
C SER A 84 4.63 21.87 50.87
N PRO A 85 4.76 23.23 50.86
CA PRO A 85 3.99 24.30 50.17
C PRO A 85 4.82 25.56 49.72
N LEU A 86 4.09 26.54 49.14
CA LEU A 86 4.32 28.01 49.08
C LEU A 86 5.17 28.63 47.94
N GLN A 87 4.50 29.24 46.95
CA GLN A 87 4.52 30.70 46.77
C GLN A 87 3.23 31.18 46.05
N ARG A 88 2.67 32.31 46.53
CA ARG A 88 1.32 32.85 46.29
C ARG A 88 1.21 33.72 45.02
N GLN A 89 0.03 33.58 44.35
CA GLN A 89 -0.84 34.58 43.68
C GLN A 89 -0.27 35.40 42.48
N LEU A 90 -1.02 35.72 41.40
CA LEU A 90 -2.32 36.39 41.31
C LEU A 90 -3.03 36.13 39.95
N SER A 91 -4.35 36.36 39.91
CA SER A 91 -5.32 36.03 38.87
C SER A 91 -5.28 36.88 37.59
N SER A 92 -5.66 36.28 36.45
CA SER A 92 -6.32 36.94 35.31
C SER A 92 -7.34 35.95 34.70
N PRO A 93 -8.57 36.38 34.36
CA PRO A 93 -9.56 35.51 33.73
C PRO A 93 -9.24 35.38 32.24
N GLY A 94 -8.24 34.56 31.90
CA GLY A 94 -8.07 34.04 30.55
C GLY A 94 -9.06 32.90 30.33
N PRO A 95 -9.62 32.72 29.11
CA PRO A 95 -10.39 31.52 28.80
C PRO A 95 -9.53 30.29 29.13
N PRO A 96 -10.12 29.20 29.67
CA PRO A 96 -9.35 28.01 29.98
C PRO A 96 -8.61 27.55 28.72
N PRO A 97 -7.37 27.02 28.83
CA PRO A 97 -6.73 26.39 27.70
C PRO A 97 -7.70 25.33 27.18
N ARG A 98 -8.15 25.48 25.93
CA ARG A 98 -8.94 24.44 25.27
C ARG A 98 -8.09 23.18 25.35
N ASP A 99 -8.62 22.14 25.98
CA ASP A 99 -7.99 20.84 26.03
C ASP A 99 -7.60 20.44 24.59
N ILE A 100 -6.29 20.38 24.32
CA ILE A 100 -5.73 19.85 23.07
C ILE A 100 -5.83 18.30 23.08
N SER A 101 -6.66 17.71 23.94
CA SER A 101 -6.82 16.26 24.08
C SER A 101 -7.55 15.61 22.91
N ASP A 102 -8.29 16.38 22.10
CA ASP A 102 -9.02 15.90 20.91
C ASP A 102 -8.26 16.12 19.58
N ALA A 103 -7.01 16.56 19.63
CA ALA A 103 -6.21 16.74 18.41
C ALA A 103 -5.69 15.38 17.90
N LYS A 104 -6.12 14.98 16.70
CA LYS A 104 -5.56 13.80 16.03
C LYS A 104 -4.21 14.16 15.39
N HIS A 105 -3.14 13.54 15.88
CA HIS A 105 -1.77 13.73 15.36
C HIS A 105 -1.42 12.61 14.38
N ILE A 106 -0.89 12.96 13.20
CA ILE A 106 -0.31 11.99 12.25
C ILE A 106 1.14 12.38 11.99
N SER A 107 2.04 11.40 12.07
CA SER A 107 3.43 11.57 11.66
C SER A 107 3.54 11.69 10.14
N LEU A 108 4.21 12.73 9.66
CA LEU A 108 4.44 12.94 8.23
C LEU A 108 5.64 12.14 7.68
N LYS A 109 6.41 11.45 8.53
CA LYS A 109 7.51 10.59 8.09
C LYS A 109 6.93 9.47 7.23
N MET A 110 7.20 9.49 5.92
CA MET A 110 6.59 8.56 4.94
C MET A 110 5.06 8.52 4.98
N ALA A 111 4.39 9.63 5.29
CA ALA A 111 2.95 9.69 5.11
C ALA A 111 2.60 9.65 3.60
N TYR A 112 1.45 9.05 3.27
CA TYR A 112 0.91 9.02 1.91
C TYR A 112 -0.30 9.95 1.84
N VAL A 113 -0.35 10.80 0.82
CA VAL A 113 -1.46 11.71 0.58
C VAL A 113 -2.14 11.32 -0.72
N SER A 114 -3.44 11.03 -0.66
CA SER A 114 -4.26 10.71 -1.83
C SER A 114 -5.40 11.71 -1.98
N ARG A 115 -5.73 12.06 -3.23
CA ARG A 115 -6.94 12.83 -3.54
C ARG A 115 -8.00 11.89 -4.08
N ARG A 116 -9.20 11.95 -3.48
CA ARG A 116 -10.33 11.11 -3.89
C ARG A 116 -11.50 11.97 -4.36
N CYS A 117 -12.21 11.47 -5.36
CA CYS A 117 -13.55 11.93 -5.70
C CYS A 117 -14.57 10.97 -5.05
N THR A 118 -15.75 11.47 -4.73
CA THR A 118 -16.86 10.62 -4.27
C THR A 118 -17.98 10.66 -5.31
N PRO A 119 -18.84 9.64 -5.42
CA PRO A 119 -19.97 9.67 -6.36
C PRO A 119 -20.89 10.89 -6.16
N THR A 120 -20.96 11.40 -4.93
CA THR A 120 -21.72 12.59 -4.52
C THR A 120 -21.01 13.92 -4.75
N ASP A 121 -19.70 13.93 -4.98
CA ASP A 121 -18.89 15.12 -5.17
C ASP A 121 -17.80 14.83 -6.23
N PRO A 122 -18.05 15.18 -7.51
CA PRO A 122 -17.16 14.85 -8.62
C PRO A 122 -15.86 15.66 -8.59
N GLU A 123 -15.81 16.76 -7.84
CA GLU A 123 -14.60 17.55 -7.67
C GLU A 123 -13.66 16.88 -6.65
N PRO A 124 -12.34 16.79 -6.93
CA PRO A 124 -11.36 16.12 -6.07
C PRO A 124 -11.00 16.98 -4.85
N ARG A 125 -11.97 17.18 -3.96
CA ARG A 125 -11.87 18.03 -2.76
C ARG A 125 -11.50 17.26 -1.50
N TYR A 126 -11.52 15.93 -1.56
CA TYR A 126 -11.20 15.08 -0.43
C TYR A 126 -9.73 14.71 -0.46
N LEU A 127 -9.09 14.91 0.68
CA LEU A 127 -7.72 14.53 0.98
C LEU A 127 -7.77 13.39 1.99
N GLU A 128 -7.10 12.30 1.66
CA GLU A 128 -6.78 11.24 2.58
C GLU A 128 -5.30 11.30 2.90
N ILE A 129 -4.97 11.35 4.19
CA ILE A 129 -3.59 11.33 4.68
C ILE A 129 -3.43 10.09 5.53
N CYS A 130 -2.55 9.19 5.11
CA CYS A 130 -2.26 7.95 5.83
C CYS A 130 -0.86 8.03 6.45
N SER A 131 -0.72 7.56 7.69
CA SER A 131 0.59 7.32 8.29
C SER A 131 1.36 6.21 7.56
N ALA A 132 2.67 6.17 7.77
CA ALA A 132 3.55 5.22 7.09
C ALA A 132 3.29 3.74 7.43
N ASP A 133 2.71 3.48 8.60
CA ASP A 133 2.31 2.15 9.08
C ASP A 133 0.86 1.79 8.70
N GLY A 134 0.15 2.71 8.02
CA GLY A 134 -1.24 2.55 7.62
C GLY A 134 -2.24 2.45 8.77
N GLN A 135 -1.84 2.76 10.01
CA GLN A 135 -2.70 2.68 11.19
C GLN A 135 -3.56 3.94 11.36
N ASP A 136 -2.97 5.12 11.10
CA ASP A 136 -3.66 6.39 11.21
C ASP A 136 -4.06 6.91 9.84
N THR A 137 -5.34 7.23 9.70
CA THR A 137 -5.86 7.91 8.52
C THR A 137 -6.65 9.15 8.90
N LEU A 138 -6.39 10.25 8.21
CA LEU A 138 -7.14 11.49 8.29
C LEU A 138 -7.84 11.75 6.96
N PHE A 139 -9.14 12.01 7.04
CA PHE A 139 -9.96 12.43 5.91
C PHE A 139 -10.35 13.89 6.08
N LEU A 140 -9.95 14.72 5.13
CA LEU A 140 -10.22 16.14 5.13
C LEU A 140 -10.96 16.51 3.84
N ARG A 141 -11.90 17.45 3.94
CA ARG A 141 -12.54 18.03 2.77
C ARG A 141 -12.16 19.50 2.67
N ALA A 142 -11.52 19.87 1.57
CA ALA A 142 -11.23 21.27 1.27
C ALA A 142 -12.49 21.98 0.76
N LYS A 143 -12.47 23.32 0.84
CA LYS A 143 -13.55 24.17 0.33
C LYS A 143 -13.77 23.98 -1.19
N ASP A 144 -12.68 23.88 -1.92
CA ASP A 144 -12.60 23.84 -3.38
C ASP A 144 -11.39 23.02 -3.83
N GLU A 145 -11.34 22.67 -5.12
CA GLU A 145 -10.25 21.87 -5.70
C GLU A 145 -8.88 22.55 -5.58
N ALA A 146 -8.79 23.88 -5.75
CA ALA A 146 -7.52 24.58 -5.66
C ALA A 146 -6.97 24.54 -4.22
N SER A 147 -7.85 24.70 -3.22
CA SER A 147 -7.52 24.49 -1.81
C SER A 147 -7.06 23.06 -1.54
N ALA A 148 -7.73 22.04 -2.07
CA ALA A 148 -7.32 20.64 -1.91
C ALA A 148 -5.93 20.39 -2.52
N LYS A 149 -5.69 20.88 -3.74
CA LYS A 149 -4.39 20.82 -4.42
C LYS A 149 -3.29 21.49 -3.59
N SER A 150 -3.55 22.67 -3.06
CA SER A 150 -2.60 23.43 -2.24
C SER A 150 -2.23 22.69 -0.96
N TRP A 151 -3.23 22.16 -0.24
CA TRP A 151 -3.00 21.35 0.96
C TRP A 151 -2.23 20.06 0.67
N ALA A 152 -2.59 19.32 -0.39
CA ALA A 152 -1.87 18.12 -0.80
C ALA A 152 -0.40 18.43 -1.11
N ALA A 153 -0.14 19.47 -1.89
CA ALA A 153 1.21 19.89 -2.25
C ALA A 153 2.03 20.33 -1.03
N ALA A 154 1.42 21.07 -0.09
CA ALA A 154 2.07 21.50 1.13
C ALA A 154 2.47 20.31 2.02
N ILE A 155 1.57 19.34 2.21
CA ILE A 155 1.85 18.13 2.99
C ILE A 155 2.92 17.29 2.30
N GLN A 156 2.77 17.04 1.00
CA GLN A 156 3.73 16.25 0.22
C GLN A 156 5.12 16.90 0.24
N ALA A 157 5.23 18.23 0.22
CA ALA A 157 6.50 18.93 0.37
C ALA A 157 7.17 18.66 1.72
N GLN A 158 6.40 18.60 2.82
CA GLN A 158 6.93 18.24 4.13
C GLN A 158 7.34 16.77 4.22
N VAL A 159 6.54 15.85 3.65
CA VAL A 159 6.92 14.44 3.54
C VAL A 159 8.24 14.30 2.77
N ASN A 160 8.35 14.97 1.61
CA ASN A 160 9.54 14.97 0.76
C ASN A 160 10.78 15.52 1.48
N ALA A 161 10.63 16.52 2.35
CA ALA A 161 11.73 17.06 3.16
C ALA A 161 12.28 16.02 4.18
N LEU A 162 11.45 15.06 4.61
CA LEU A 162 11.85 13.98 5.52
C LEU A 162 12.43 12.76 4.80
N MET A 163 12.26 12.64 3.48
CA MET A 163 12.69 11.48 2.68
C MET A 163 14.18 11.16 2.80
N PRO A 164 15.12 12.14 2.80
CA PRO A 164 16.55 11.82 2.95
C PRO A 164 16.86 11.10 4.27
N TRP A 165 16.25 11.56 5.37
CA TRP A 165 16.42 10.93 6.69
C TRP A 165 15.88 9.50 6.72
N VAL A 166 14.70 9.26 6.13
CA VAL A 166 14.12 7.93 6.03
C VAL A 166 15.04 7.00 5.22
N LYS A 167 15.57 7.49 4.11
CA LYS A 167 16.48 6.74 3.26
C LYS A 167 17.74 6.34 4.04
N ASP A 168 18.35 7.27 4.78
CA ASP A 168 19.56 7.00 5.56
C ASP A 168 19.31 5.99 6.69
N GLU A 169 18.17 6.07 7.36
CA GLU A 169 17.78 5.12 8.41
C GLU A 169 17.59 3.70 7.85
N LEU A 170 16.88 3.56 6.73
CA LEU A 170 16.72 2.28 6.04
C LEU A 170 18.06 1.75 5.50
N GLN A 171 18.92 2.64 5.00
CA GLN A 171 20.26 2.30 4.54
C GLN A 171 21.11 1.75 5.69
N ALA A 172 21.02 2.34 6.88
CA ALA A 172 21.69 1.87 8.08
C ALA A 172 21.17 0.48 8.52
N LEU A 173 19.85 0.26 8.45
CA LEU A 173 19.24 -1.05 8.72
C LEU A 173 19.74 -2.12 7.74
N LEU A 174 19.84 -1.81 6.44
CA LEU A 174 20.38 -2.73 5.43
C LEU A 174 21.87 -3.02 5.67
N ALA A 175 22.66 -2.00 5.97
CA ALA A 175 24.10 -2.14 6.19
C ALA A 175 24.42 -3.07 7.39
N ALA A 176 23.58 -3.07 8.42
CA ALA A 176 23.74 -3.95 9.59
C ALA A 176 23.48 -5.45 9.30
N THR A 177 22.97 -5.79 8.11
CA THR A 177 22.56 -7.16 7.76
C THR A 177 23.48 -7.91 6.81
N SER A 178 24.26 -7.20 5.98
CA SER A 178 24.95 -7.78 4.83
C SER A 178 26.45 -7.58 4.89
N THR A 179 27.21 -8.62 4.57
CA THR A 179 28.63 -8.51 4.22
C THR A 179 28.75 -7.84 2.85
N ALA A 180 29.28 -6.61 2.83
CA ALA A 180 29.79 -5.83 1.69
C ALA A 180 29.00 -5.85 0.35
N GLY A 181 28.40 -4.69 0.02
CA GLY A 181 28.36 -4.19 -1.37
C GLY A 181 27.10 -4.40 -2.22
N SER A 182 25.93 -4.74 -1.66
CA SER A 182 24.77 -5.13 -2.50
C SER A 182 23.45 -4.39 -2.26
N GLN A 183 23.38 -3.34 -1.45
CA GLN A 183 22.08 -2.82 -1.02
C GLN A 183 22.10 -1.29 -0.87
N ASP A 184 22.55 -0.55 -1.90
CA ASP A 184 22.30 0.90 -1.94
C ASP A 184 20.85 1.15 -2.36
N ILE A 185 20.10 1.87 -1.53
CA ILE A 185 18.73 2.28 -1.85
C ILE A 185 18.83 3.34 -2.95
N LYS A 186 18.31 3.04 -4.15
CA LYS A 186 18.28 3.99 -5.26
C LYS A 186 17.07 4.90 -5.15
N GLN A 187 15.90 4.32 -4.87
CA GLN A 187 14.65 5.07 -4.77
C GLN A 187 13.69 4.42 -3.76
N ILE A 188 12.92 5.24 -3.05
CA ILE A 188 11.85 4.82 -2.15
C ILE A 188 10.67 5.79 -2.28
N GLY A 189 9.45 5.27 -2.22
CA GLY A 189 8.24 6.08 -2.23
C GLY A 189 6.97 5.27 -2.34
N TRP A 190 5.85 5.91 -2.02
CA TRP A 190 4.53 5.33 -2.18
C TRP A 190 4.10 5.32 -3.65
N LEU A 191 3.51 4.22 -4.07
CA LEU A 191 2.85 4.03 -5.36
C LEU A 191 1.42 3.58 -5.13
N THR A 192 0.51 3.94 -6.04
CA THR A 192 -0.85 3.41 -6.03
C THR A 192 -0.91 2.20 -6.95
N GLU A 193 -1.06 1.00 -6.41
CA GLU A 193 -1.14 -0.21 -7.22
C GLU A 193 -2.58 -0.57 -7.55
N GLN A 194 -2.85 -0.93 -8.80
CA GLN A 194 -4.12 -1.55 -9.19
C GLN A 194 -4.15 -3.04 -8.84
N LEU A 195 -5.14 -3.46 -8.05
CA LEU A 195 -5.27 -4.85 -7.61
C LEU A 195 -5.97 -5.72 -8.66
N PRO A 196 -5.63 -7.02 -8.77
CA PRO A 196 -6.26 -7.93 -9.72
C PRO A 196 -7.78 -8.09 -9.57
N GLY A 197 -8.30 -7.92 -8.35
CA GLY A 197 -9.73 -7.99 -8.03
C GLY A 197 -10.51 -6.69 -8.30
N GLY A 198 -9.86 -5.68 -8.88
CA GLY A 198 -10.39 -4.33 -8.96
C GLY A 198 -10.05 -3.49 -7.73
N GLY A 199 -10.04 -2.17 -7.90
CA GLY A 199 -9.62 -1.22 -6.87
C GLY A 199 -8.12 -0.92 -6.87
N THR A 200 -7.71 -0.03 -5.98
CA THR A 200 -6.33 0.41 -5.83
C THR A 200 -5.89 0.37 -4.36
N ALA A 201 -4.59 0.14 -4.13
CA ALA A 201 -4.01 0.15 -2.80
C ALA A 201 -2.67 0.90 -2.78
N PRO A 202 -2.37 1.65 -1.70
CA PRO A 202 -1.04 2.21 -1.53
C PRO A 202 -0.05 1.06 -1.30
N THR A 203 1.05 1.08 -2.06
CA THR A 203 2.15 0.13 -1.99
C THR A 203 3.45 0.92 -1.85
N LEU A 204 4.21 0.66 -0.80
CA LEU A 204 5.53 1.24 -0.63
C LEU A 204 6.52 0.48 -1.50
N ALA A 205 7.14 1.17 -2.46
CA ALA A 205 8.19 0.61 -3.28
C ALA A 205 9.56 1.05 -2.79
N LEU A 206 10.50 0.09 -2.72
CA LEU A 206 11.90 0.29 -2.39
C LEU A 206 12.76 -0.35 -3.48
N LEU A 207 13.45 0.49 -4.25
CA LEU A 207 14.33 0.08 -5.33
C LEU A 207 15.77 0.05 -4.84
N THR A 208 16.39 -1.12 -4.89
CA THR A 208 17.82 -1.33 -4.61
C THR A 208 18.59 -1.46 -5.91
N GLU A 209 19.87 -1.82 -5.82
CA GLU A 209 20.70 -2.09 -6.99
C GLU A 209 20.31 -3.37 -7.74
N LYS A 210 19.69 -4.35 -7.06
CA LYS A 210 19.37 -5.66 -7.64
C LYS A 210 17.90 -6.00 -7.66
N GLU A 211 17.10 -5.40 -6.78
CA GLU A 211 15.73 -5.82 -6.54
C GLU A 211 14.80 -4.61 -6.35
N LEU A 212 13.56 -4.78 -6.80
CA LEU A 212 12.42 -3.97 -6.42
C LEU A 212 11.66 -4.70 -5.31
N LEU A 213 11.60 -4.08 -4.13
CA LEU A 213 10.92 -4.60 -2.95
C LEU A 213 9.62 -3.81 -2.74
N LEU A 214 8.51 -4.52 -2.54
CA LEU A 214 7.20 -3.93 -2.33
C LEU A 214 6.68 -4.28 -0.93
N TYR A 215 6.28 -3.27 -0.17
CA TYR A 215 5.74 -3.38 1.19
C TYR A 215 4.35 -2.78 1.27
N CYS A 216 3.54 -3.27 2.20
CA CYS A 216 2.26 -2.64 2.54
C CYS A 216 2.43 -1.41 3.44
N HIS A 217 3.54 -1.36 4.20
CA HIS A 217 3.82 -0.37 5.25
C HIS A 217 5.34 -0.08 5.28
N LEU A 218 5.75 1.04 5.86
CA LEU A 218 7.16 1.35 6.07
C LEU A 218 7.82 0.33 7.03
N PRO A 219 8.83 -0.44 6.59
CA PRO A 219 9.58 -1.30 7.49
C PRO A 219 10.43 -0.47 8.45
N GLN A 220 10.13 -0.55 9.75
CA GLN A 220 10.87 0.18 10.80
C GLN A 220 11.93 -0.67 11.50
N THR A 221 11.90 -1.99 11.30
CA THR A 221 12.85 -2.93 11.90
C THR A 221 13.58 -3.71 10.82
N ARG A 222 14.72 -4.29 11.21
CA ARG A 222 15.51 -5.18 10.36
C ARG A 222 14.68 -6.37 9.88
N GLU A 223 13.92 -6.97 10.78
CA GLU A 223 13.09 -8.15 10.51
C GLU A 223 12.00 -7.80 9.49
N ALA A 224 11.32 -6.66 9.66
CA ALA A 224 10.32 -6.18 8.73
C ALA A 224 10.92 -5.88 7.34
N LEU A 225 12.11 -5.31 7.30
CA LEU A 225 12.84 -5.03 6.07
C LEU A 225 13.28 -6.31 5.33
N SER A 226 13.47 -7.43 6.04
CA SER A 226 13.74 -8.73 5.42
C SER A 226 12.50 -9.44 4.89
N GLN A 227 11.30 -8.90 5.14
CA GLN A 227 10.01 -9.53 4.80
C GLN A 227 9.14 -8.61 3.93
N PRO A 228 9.59 -8.28 2.71
CA PRO A 228 8.74 -7.58 1.75
C PRO A 228 7.52 -8.44 1.40
N ALA A 229 6.40 -7.77 1.11
CA ALA A 229 5.19 -8.44 0.63
C ALA A 229 5.45 -9.10 -0.73
N ARG A 230 6.22 -8.43 -1.61
CA ARG A 230 6.70 -8.96 -2.89
C ARG A 230 8.11 -8.49 -3.20
N THR A 231 8.87 -9.36 -3.85
CA THR A 231 10.23 -9.09 -4.33
C THR A 231 10.31 -9.40 -5.81
N ALA A 232 10.84 -8.44 -6.58
CA ALA A 232 11.08 -8.60 -8.01
C ALA A 232 12.56 -8.31 -8.33
N PRO A 233 13.34 -9.30 -8.77
CA PRO A 233 14.70 -9.06 -9.24
C PRO A 233 14.69 -8.14 -10.45
N LEU A 234 15.55 -7.12 -10.47
CA LEU A 234 15.61 -6.15 -11.58
C LEU A 234 16.02 -6.81 -12.89
N ILE A 235 16.88 -7.83 -12.82
CA ILE A 235 17.24 -8.66 -13.98
C ILE A 235 16.04 -9.38 -14.62
N ALA A 236 14.97 -9.58 -13.85
CA ALA A 236 13.72 -10.20 -14.28
C ALA A 236 12.56 -9.20 -14.33
N THR A 237 12.83 -7.89 -14.23
CA THR A 237 11.82 -6.84 -14.24
C THR A 237 11.90 -6.04 -15.52
N ARG A 238 10.76 -5.63 -16.05
CA ARG A 238 10.69 -4.76 -17.24
C ARG A 238 9.59 -3.74 -17.10
N LEU A 239 9.91 -2.50 -17.50
CA LEU A 239 8.92 -1.46 -17.78
C LEU A 239 8.22 -1.74 -19.11
N VAL A 240 6.89 -1.88 -19.07
CA VAL A 240 6.06 -2.16 -20.25
C VAL A 240 5.57 -0.87 -20.88
N HIS A 241 4.99 0.02 -20.09
CA HIS A 241 4.57 1.34 -20.53
C HIS A 241 4.71 2.37 -19.41
N SER A 242 4.78 3.64 -19.81
CA SER A 242 4.71 4.82 -18.95
C SER A 242 3.75 5.80 -19.62
N GLY A 243 2.82 6.35 -18.85
CA GLY A 243 1.77 7.25 -19.34
C GLY A 243 0.43 6.54 -19.59
N PRO A 244 -0.55 7.28 -20.14
CA PRO A 244 -1.95 6.85 -20.22
C PRO A 244 -2.10 5.53 -20.97
N SER A 245 -2.65 4.53 -20.29
CA SER A 245 -3.04 3.28 -20.91
C SER A 245 -4.18 3.56 -21.90
N LYS A 246 -4.09 3.03 -23.12
CA LYS A 246 -5.21 3.06 -24.07
C LYS A 246 -6.31 2.14 -23.52
N GLY A 247 -7.25 2.67 -22.73
CA GLY A 247 -8.49 1.96 -22.40
C GLY A 247 -9.05 2.03 -20.96
N SER A 248 -8.57 2.89 -20.05
CA SER A 248 -9.18 3.04 -18.73
C SER A 248 -9.49 4.49 -18.31
N VAL A 249 -10.47 4.63 -17.41
CA VAL A 249 -11.16 5.81 -16.87
C VAL A 249 -10.25 7.06 -16.65
N PRO A 250 -10.76 8.31 -16.83
CA PRO A 250 -9.95 9.44 -17.29
C PRO A 250 -9.04 10.17 -16.29
N TYR A 251 -8.96 9.82 -15.01
CA TYR A 251 -8.30 10.71 -14.02
C TYR A 251 -6.90 10.28 -13.58
N ASP A 252 -6.60 8.97 -13.52
CA ASP A 252 -5.35 8.45 -12.93
C ASP A 252 -4.45 7.72 -13.94
N ALA A 253 -4.96 7.48 -15.16
CA ALA A 253 -4.20 6.77 -16.19
C ALA A 253 -2.96 7.55 -16.65
N GLU A 254 -3.01 8.88 -16.67
CA GLU A 254 -1.95 9.73 -17.23
C GLU A 254 -0.63 9.63 -16.44
N LEU A 255 -0.70 9.43 -15.12
CA LEU A 255 0.45 9.33 -14.23
C LEU A 255 0.72 7.88 -13.81
N SER A 256 0.55 6.94 -14.74
CA SER A 256 0.72 5.51 -14.47
C SER A 256 1.87 4.87 -15.26
N PHE A 257 2.39 3.76 -14.75
CA PHE A 257 3.33 2.90 -15.43
C PHE A 257 3.07 1.42 -15.11
N ALA A 258 3.35 0.54 -16.05
CA ALA A 258 3.20 -0.89 -15.87
C ALA A 258 4.54 -1.61 -15.83
N LEU A 259 4.69 -2.51 -14.87
CA LEU A 259 5.82 -3.41 -14.73
C LEU A 259 5.39 -4.85 -15.01
N ARG A 260 6.28 -5.61 -15.66
CA ARG A 260 6.21 -7.06 -15.64
C ARG A 260 7.42 -7.62 -14.90
N THR A 261 7.15 -8.52 -13.98
CA THR A 261 8.15 -9.09 -13.08
C THR A 261 8.15 -10.61 -13.24
N GLY A 262 9.33 -11.19 -13.46
CA GLY A 262 9.51 -12.62 -13.49
C GLY A 262 9.56 -13.17 -12.06
N THR A 263 8.68 -14.10 -11.75
CA THR A 263 8.63 -14.81 -10.47
C THR A 263 8.84 -16.31 -10.69
N ARG A 264 9.06 -17.06 -9.61
CA ARG A 264 9.15 -18.54 -9.67
C ARG A 264 7.87 -19.20 -10.21
N HIS A 265 6.75 -18.49 -10.15
CA HIS A 265 5.42 -18.98 -10.54
C HIS A 265 4.98 -18.50 -11.92
N GLY A 266 5.77 -17.64 -12.58
CA GLY A 266 5.43 -17.10 -13.89
C GLY A 266 5.82 -15.64 -14.04
N VAL A 267 4.98 -14.88 -14.75
CA VAL A 267 5.19 -13.44 -14.96
C VAL A 267 4.00 -12.71 -14.37
N ASP A 268 4.27 -11.84 -13.40
CA ASP A 268 3.27 -10.95 -12.83
C ASP A 268 3.27 -9.62 -13.58
N THR A 269 2.10 -8.99 -13.67
CA THR A 269 1.93 -7.66 -14.25
C THR A 269 1.38 -6.74 -13.18
N HIS A 270 2.04 -5.61 -12.98
CA HIS A 270 1.67 -4.60 -11.99
C HIS A 270 1.38 -3.30 -12.73
N LEU A 271 0.28 -2.63 -12.39
CA LEU A 271 0.01 -1.27 -12.80
C LEU A 271 0.11 -0.36 -11.57
N PHE A 272 1.00 0.63 -11.66
CA PHE A 272 1.22 1.62 -10.62
C PHE A 272 0.86 3.01 -11.12
N SER A 273 0.25 3.83 -10.28
CA SER A 273 0.07 5.27 -10.47
C SER A 273 0.87 6.06 -9.43
N VAL A 274 1.18 7.32 -9.77
CA VAL A 274 1.88 8.27 -8.90
C VAL A 274 1.18 9.62 -8.88
N GLU A 275 1.51 10.46 -7.90
CA GLU A 275 0.79 11.72 -7.67
C GLU A 275 1.33 12.89 -8.52
N SER A 276 2.53 12.76 -9.11
CA SER A 276 3.15 13.81 -9.91
C SER A 276 3.93 13.31 -11.14
N PRO A 277 4.00 14.10 -12.23
CA PRO A 277 4.83 13.78 -13.39
C PRO A 277 6.32 13.63 -13.06
N GLN A 278 6.80 14.36 -12.05
CA GLN A 278 8.20 14.30 -11.59
C GLN A 278 8.50 12.94 -10.96
N GLU A 279 7.59 12.43 -10.13
CA GLU A 279 7.69 11.08 -9.56
C GLU A 279 7.64 10.01 -10.65
N LEU A 280 6.75 10.15 -11.65
CA LEU A 280 6.65 9.21 -12.76
C LEU A 280 7.98 9.12 -13.51
N ALA A 281 8.55 10.28 -13.86
CA ALA A 281 9.83 10.36 -14.55
C ALA A 281 10.98 9.80 -13.70
N ALA A 282 10.98 10.05 -12.38
CA ALA A 282 11.99 9.52 -11.47
C ALA A 282 11.91 7.99 -11.37
N TRP A 283 10.73 7.44 -11.07
CA TRP A 283 10.49 5.99 -10.96
C TRP A 283 10.83 5.25 -12.24
N THR A 284 10.28 5.67 -13.37
CA THR A 284 10.50 5.00 -14.66
C THR A 284 11.97 5.02 -15.07
N ARG A 285 12.68 6.14 -14.88
CA ARG A 285 14.11 6.24 -15.15
C ARG A 285 14.94 5.32 -14.24
N GLN A 286 14.73 5.39 -12.92
CA GLN A 286 15.51 4.56 -11.99
C GLN A 286 15.25 3.06 -12.20
N LEU A 287 14.01 2.68 -12.54
CA LEU A 287 13.66 1.30 -12.88
C LEU A 287 14.38 0.83 -14.15
N VAL A 288 14.33 1.61 -15.24
CA VAL A 288 15.02 1.28 -16.49
C VAL A 288 16.53 1.20 -16.29
N ASP A 289 17.13 2.22 -15.67
CA ASP A 289 18.57 2.25 -15.39
C ASP A 289 18.98 1.08 -14.48
N GLY A 290 18.16 0.77 -13.47
CA GLY A 290 18.39 -0.35 -12.56
C GLY A 290 18.35 -1.70 -13.28
N CYS A 291 17.39 -1.91 -14.17
CA CYS A 291 17.31 -3.11 -15.00
C CYS A 291 18.53 -3.23 -15.94
N HIS A 292 18.98 -2.12 -16.52
CA HIS A 292 20.16 -2.08 -17.39
C HIS A 292 21.43 -2.45 -16.61
N ARG A 293 21.67 -1.79 -15.47
CA ARG A 293 22.83 -2.08 -14.59
C ARG A 293 22.82 -3.53 -14.10
N ALA A 294 21.64 -4.06 -13.75
CA ALA A 294 21.49 -5.46 -13.36
C ALA A 294 21.83 -6.41 -14.51
N ALA A 295 21.47 -6.07 -15.75
CA ALA A 295 21.81 -6.87 -16.93
C ALA A 295 23.30 -6.81 -17.29
N GLU A 296 23.94 -5.64 -17.16
CA GLU A 296 25.39 -5.48 -17.39
C GLU A 296 26.24 -6.22 -16.36
N GLY A 297 25.79 -6.25 -15.10
CA GLY A 297 26.51 -6.91 -14.01
C GLY A 297 26.40 -8.44 -14.00
N VAL A 298 25.55 -9.03 -14.85
CA VAL A 298 25.30 -10.48 -14.88
C VAL A 298 26.09 -11.11 -16.03
N GLN A 299 27.10 -11.90 -15.68
CA GLN A 299 27.91 -12.64 -16.66
C GLN A 299 27.27 -14.00 -17.01
N GLU A 300 26.58 -14.63 -16.05
CA GLU A 300 25.89 -15.91 -16.25
C GLU A 300 24.58 -15.98 -15.45
N VAL A 301 23.54 -16.58 -16.03
CA VAL A 301 22.24 -16.81 -15.40
C VAL A 301 22.00 -18.31 -15.33
N SER A 302 21.89 -18.85 -14.13
CA SER A 302 21.56 -20.26 -13.92
C SER A 302 20.10 -20.39 -13.54
N THR A 303 19.33 -21.17 -14.31
CA THR A 303 17.98 -21.57 -13.92
C THR A 303 18.01 -23.01 -13.43
N GLY A 304 17.62 -23.20 -12.16
CA GLY A 304 17.53 -24.54 -11.57
C GLY A 304 16.34 -25.28 -12.17
N GLY A 305 16.59 -26.45 -12.76
CA GLY A 305 15.52 -27.27 -13.28
C GLY A 305 14.65 -27.84 -12.15
N LEU A 306 13.34 -27.88 -12.37
CA LEU A 306 12.36 -28.44 -11.44
C LEU A 306 12.78 -29.86 -11.01
N GLY A 307 12.89 -30.05 -9.69
CA GLY A 307 13.60 -31.16 -9.05
C GLY A 307 13.03 -32.56 -9.32
N GLY A 308 13.50 -33.19 -10.39
CA GLY A 308 13.51 -34.65 -10.55
C GLY A 308 14.96 -35.18 -10.61
N PRO A 309 15.20 -36.46 -10.30
CA PRO A 309 16.49 -37.09 -10.53
C PRO A 309 16.78 -37.08 -12.05
N GLY A 310 17.74 -36.24 -12.47
CA GLY A 310 18.02 -35.93 -13.88
C GLY A 310 17.77 -34.47 -14.30
N SER A 311 17.44 -33.59 -13.35
CA SER A 311 17.25 -32.16 -13.63
C SER A 311 18.56 -31.48 -14.07
N ALA A 312 18.65 -31.13 -15.34
CA ALA A 312 19.75 -30.35 -15.89
C ALA A 312 19.55 -28.87 -15.57
N SER A 313 20.54 -28.23 -14.95
CA SER A 313 20.52 -26.77 -14.74
C SER A 313 21.00 -26.10 -16.01
N LEU A 314 20.22 -25.14 -16.50
CA LEU A 314 20.56 -24.40 -17.70
C LEU A 314 21.27 -23.11 -17.31
N VAL A 315 22.50 -22.96 -17.80
CA VAL A 315 23.37 -21.80 -17.60
C VAL A 315 23.42 -21.01 -18.89
N MET A 316 22.96 -19.76 -18.84
CA MET A 316 23.09 -18.80 -19.92
C MET A 316 24.25 -17.85 -19.63
N SER A 317 25.37 -18.02 -20.33
CA SER A 317 26.51 -17.11 -20.24
C SER A 317 26.35 -15.97 -21.24
N LEU A 318 26.42 -14.73 -20.80
CA LEU A 318 26.34 -13.53 -21.63
C LEU A 318 27.75 -13.15 -22.11
N LEU A 319 27.98 -13.17 -23.42
CA LEU A 319 29.25 -12.89 -24.07
C LEU A 319 29.23 -11.49 -24.74
N PRO A 320 30.33 -10.72 -24.70
CA PRO A 320 30.47 -9.49 -25.48
C PRO A 320 30.80 -9.78 -26.97
N PRO A 321 30.39 -8.93 -27.94
CA PRO A 321 29.29 -7.97 -27.89
C PRO A 321 28.02 -8.68 -28.37
N GLU A 322 26.97 -8.74 -27.56
CA GLU A 322 25.65 -9.30 -27.95
C GLU A 322 25.56 -10.82 -28.21
N ALA A 323 26.53 -11.62 -27.77
CA ALA A 323 26.42 -13.08 -27.83
C ALA A 323 25.90 -13.66 -26.50
N PHE A 324 25.31 -14.84 -26.55
CA PHE A 324 25.05 -15.66 -25.36
C PHE A 324 25.31 -17.13 -25.67
N LYS A 325 25.73 -17.88 -24.66
CA LYS A 325 25.95 -19.32 -24.72
C LYS A 325 25.03 -19.99 -23.73
N LEU A 326 24.16 -20.88 -24.23
CA LEU A 326 23.38 -21.77 -23.37
C LEU A 326 24.19 -23.05 -23.15
N SER A 327 24.39 -23.43 -21.90
CA SER A 327 25.01 -24.70 -21.51
C SER A 327 24.14 -25.40 -20.47
N SER A 328 24.08 -26.73 -20.52
CA SER A 328 23.41 -27.53 -19.49
C SER A 328 24.48 -28.13 -18.58
N SER A 329 24.43 -27.86 -17.28
CA SER A 329 25.26 -28.59 -16.32
C SER A 329 24.54 -29.90 -15.94
N GLY A 330 25.20 -31.04 -16.18
CA GLY A 330 24.76 -32.34 -15.67
C GLY A 330 24.32 -33.41 -16.69
N ALA A 331 24.51 -33.24 -18.00
CA ALA A 331 24.09 -34.27 -18.96
C ALA A 331 25.17 -34.56 -20.02
N SER A 332 25.65 -35.80 -20.02
CA SER A 332 26.53 -36.36 -21.05
C SER A 332 25.80 -36.40 -22.39
N GLY A 333 26.17 -35.50 -23.31
CA GLY A 333 26.10 -35.74 -24.76
C GLY A 333 24.75 -36.13 -25.36
N GLY A 334 23.62 -35.62 -24.85
CA GLY A 334 22.31 -35.80 -25.48
C GLY A 334 21.69 -34.46 -25.89
N ALA A 335 21.22 -34.33 -27.12
CA ALA A 335 20.38 -33.21 -27.53
C ALA A 335 18.98 -33.39 -26.94
N TYR A 336 18.68 -32.72 -25.82
CA TYR A 336 17.34 -32.71 -25.24
C TYR A 336 16.56 -31.52 -25.77
N LYS A 337 15.34 -31.76 -26.23
CA LYS A 337 14.36 -30.70 -26.51
C LYS A 337 13.85 -30.18 -25.16
N VAL A 338 14.55 -29.21 -24.57
CA VAL A 338 14.10 -28.53 -23.36
C VAL A 338 12.97 -27.58 -23.76
N GLY A 339 11.74 -27.94 -23.41
CA GLY A 339 10.58 -27.07 -23.54
C GLY A 339 10.70 -25.93 -22.53
N PHE A 340 11.18 -24.77 -22.99
CA PHE A 340 11.21 -23.57 -22.18
C PHE A 340 9.78 -23.06 -21.93
N GLY A 341 9.52 -22.62 -20.70
CA GLY A 341 8.58 -21.53 -20.49
C GLY A 341 9.16 -20.30 -21.18
N VAL A 342 8.62 -19.97 -22.36
CA VAL A 342 9.09 -18.92 -23.30
C VAL A 342 9.37 -17.57 -22.60
N SER A 343 8.75 -17.32 -21.44
CA SER A 343 8.80 -16.07 -20.71
C SER A 343 10.19 -15.65 -20.20
N THR A 344 10.98 -16.48 -19.51
CA THR A 344 12.25 -16.01 -18.89
C THR A 344 13.33 -15.69 -19.93
N VAL A 345 13.40 -16.47 -21.01
CA VAL A 345 14.36 -16.26 -22.11
C VAL A 345 13.94 -15.08 -23.00
N SER A 346 12.63 -14.91 -23.25
CA SER A 346 12.12 -13.73 -23.96
C SER A 346 12.35 -12.41 -23.18
N PHE A 347 12.40 -12.45 -21.84
CA PHE A 347 12.69 -11.27 -21.03
C PHE A 347 14.14 -10.78 -21.18
N PHE A 348 15.11 -11.69 -21.17
CA PHE A 348 16.52 -11.35 -21.45
C PHE A 348 16.71 -10.78 -22.86
N TRP A 349 15.97 -11.31 -23.83
CA TRP A 349 16.03 -10.88 -25.23
C TRP A 349 15.56 -9.42 -25.42
N LEU A 350 14.58 -8.98 -24.64
CA LEU A 350 13.99 -7.64 -24.75
C LEU A 350 14.74 -6.55 -23.96
N CYS A 351 15.50 -6.89 -22.92
CA CYS A 351 16.30 -5.91 -22.16
C CYS A 351 17.59 -5.48 -22.88
N ARG A 352 18.06 -6.23 -23.90
CA ARG A 352 19.31 -5.94 -24.62
C ARG A 352 19.13 -5.29 -26.00
N CYS A 353 17.90 -5.09 -26.47
CA CYS A 353 17.64 -4.38 -27.73
C CYS A 353 17.39 -2.88 -27.47
N PRO A 354 18.31 -1.96 -27.76
CA PRO A 354 17.96 -0.58 -28.03
C PRO A 354 17.40 -0.48 -29.44
N GLY A 355 16.28 0.24 -29.59
CA GLY A 355 15.68 0.75 -30.84
C GLY A 355 16.09 0.11 -32.17
N GLY A 356 15.15 -0.64 -32.74
CA GLY A 356 14.99 -0.75 -34.20
C GLY A 356 13.83 0.12 -34.64
#